data_AF-A0A9E2YXT4-F1
#
_entry.id   AF-A0A9E2YXT4-F1
#
_cell.length_a   1.000
_cell.length_b   1.000
_cell.length_c   1.000
_cell.angle_alpha   90.00
_cell.angle_beta   90.00
_cell.angle_gamma   90.00
#
_symmetry.space_group_name_H-M   'P 1'
#
loop_
_entity.id
_entity.type
_entity.pdbx_description
1 polymer ?
#
loop_
_entity_poly.entity_id
_entity_poly.type
_entity_poly.pdbx_seq_one_letter_code
_entity_poly.pdbx_strand_id
1 'polypeptide(L)'
;MAKEKPADIKVKTFATHKVITQPNPLRKVLRRVDERDFDDPVARAEEALAGLSGEFKSWMLIEADRLSAAHTTMIKKGLSNETADELFRAAHDIKGDAATFGYPSAAAAAESLCRIIEHAPDLEKVPAELIKHHINAIQAIVHNHTRLDSTKLASELSRKLRGVADEYLMHVNRDRPEHLEAIMAPSIVPGE
;
A
#
# COMPACT_ATOMS: atom_id res chain seq x y z
N MET A 1 27.38 -2.38 42.64
CA MET A 1 26.74 -1.06 42.73
C MET A 1 25.31 -1.20 42.19
N ALA A 2 24.31 -1.16 43.07
CA ALA A 2 22.91 -1.46 42.73
C ALA A 2 22.28 -0.35 41.87
N LYS A 3 21.58 -0.72 40.79
CA LYS A 3 20.81 0.22 39.93
C LYS A 3 19.64 0.81 40.73
N GLU A 4 19.53 2.13 40.76
CA GLU A 4 18.42 2.88 41.37
C GLU A 4 17.06 2.46 40.79
N LYS A 5 16.06 2.26 41.66
CA LYS A 5 14.66 1.93 41.31
C LYS A 5 14.04 3.00 40.38
N PRO A 6 13.13 2.62 39.46
CA PRO A 6 12.35 3.59 38.69
C PRO A 6 11.53 4.46 39.66
N ALA A 7 11.63 5.78 39.53
CA ALA A 7 11.01 6.75 40.42
C ALA A 7 9.48 6.52 40.55
N ASP A 8 8.89 6.74 41.73
CA ASP A 8 7.47 6.47 41.97
C ASP A 8 6.51 7.45 41.26
N ILE A 9 5.26 7.00 41.08
CA ILE A 9 4.13 7.79 40.55
C ILE A 9 3.94 9.06 41.39
N LYS A 10 3.83 10.23 40.72
CA LYS A 10 3.59 11.51 41.38
C LYS A 10 2.13 11.92 41.21
N VAL A 11 1.42 12.13 42.32
CA VAL A 11 0.04 12.63 42.31
C VAL A 11 0.02 14.07 42.85
N LYS A 12 -0.34 15.04 42.00
CA LYS A 12 -0.61 16.42 42.41
C LYS A 12 -2.11 16.62 42.50
N THR A 13 -2.60 17.11 43.65
CA THR A 13 -4.02 17.42 43.84
C THR A 13 -4.23 18.93 43.70
N PHE A 14 -5.17 19.29 42.84
CA PHE A 14 -5.69 20.65 42.66
C PHE A 14 -7.13 20.71 43.18
N ALA A 15 -7.67 21.92 43.34
CA ALA A 15 -9.02 22.12 43.89
C ALA A 15 -10.12 21.38 43.13
N THR A 16 -9.96 21.18 41.81
CA THR A 16 -10.98 20.57 40.94
C THR A 16 -10.61 19.20 40.40
N HIS A 17 -9.32 18.81 40.46
CA HIS A 17 -8.84 17.59 39.81
C HIS A 17 -7.52 17.11 40.42
N LYS A 18 -7.13 15.88 40.06
CA LYS A 18 -5.81 15.33 40.40
C LYS A 18 -5.06 15.03 39.11
N VAL A 19 -3.79 15.45 39.06
CA VAL A 19 -2.86 15.09 37.99
C VAL A 19 -1.95 13.99 38.49
N ILE A 20 -2.07 12.81 37.86
CA ILE A 20 -1.22 11.64 38.12
C ILE A 20 -0.17 11.59 37.02
N THR A 21 1.10 11.79 37.37
CA THR A 21 2.22 11.72 36.43
C THR A 21 3.02 10.46 36.70
N GLN A 22 3.07 9.56 35.72
CA GLN A 22 3.94 8.40 35.77
C GLN A 22 5.41 8.80 35.63
N PRO A 23 6.34 8.07 36.26
CA PRO A 23 7.75 8.22 35.95
C PRO A 23 7.99 8.00 34.46
N ASN A 24 8.81 8.87 33.84
CA ASN A 24 9.23 8.73 32.45
C ASN A 24 10.68 8.21 32.39
N PRO A 25 10.90 6.89 32.50
CA PRO A 25 12.23 6.30 32.38
C PRO A 25 12.81 6.46 30.96
N LEU A 26 11.94 6.61 29.95
CA LEU A 26 12.33 6.79 28.55
C LEU A 26 13.07 8.11 28.33
N ARG A 27 12.85 9.12 29.18
CA ARG A 27 13.54 10.41 29.11
C ARG A 27 15.08 10.30 29.16
N LYS A 28 15.64 9.24 29.76
CA LYS A 28 17.09 9.00 29.82
C LYS A 28 17.65 8.38 28.55
N VAL A 29 16.82 7.67 27.77
CA VAL A 29 17.23 7.00 26.52
C VAL A 29 16.90 7.82 25.28
N LEU A 30 16.02 8.82 25.41
CA LEU A 30 15.71 9.76 24.35
C LEU A 30 16.83 10.80 24.22
N ARG A 31 17.46 10.85 23.04
CA ARG A 31 18.36 11.95 22.65
C ARG A 31 17.53 13.22 22.50
N ARG A 32 17.78 14.22 23.36
CA ARG A 32 17.23 15.56 23.17
C ARG A 32 18.06 16.26 22.09
N VAL A 33 17.43 16.60 20.99
CA VAL A 33 18.00 17.50 19.98
C VAL A 33 17.68 18.93 20.43
N ASP A 34 18.68 19.80 20.47
CA ASP A 34 18.51 21.23 20.80
C ASP A 34 17.67 21.87 19.68
N GLU A 35 16.67 22.68 20.01
CA GLU A 35 15.76 23.31 19.03
C GLU A 35 16.52 24.20 18.02
N ARG A 36 17.79 24.50 18.26
CA ARG A 36 18.65 25.33 17.40
C ARG A 36 19.35 24.59 16.26
N ASP A 37 19.29 23.26 16.23
CA ASP A 37 19.88 22.44 15.17
C ASP A 37 18.79 22.07 14.15
N PHE A 38 18.36 23.06 13.36
CA PHE A 38 17.32 22.94 12.33
C PHE A 38 17.86 22.29 11.04
N ASP A 39 18.47 21.12 11.17
CA ASP A 39 18.50 20.19 10.05
C ASP A 39 17.13 19.51 10.02
N ASP A 40 16.20 20.02 9.22
CA ASP A 40 14.88 19.40 9.06
C ASP A 40 15.06 18.07 8.30
N PRO A 41 14.98 16.92 9.00
CA PRO A 41 15.25 15.65 8.38
C PRO A 41 14.19 15.30 7.33
N VAL A 42 12.97 15.87 7.43
CA VAL A 42 11.89 15.65 6.47
C VAL A 42 12.17 16.44 5.20
N ALA A 43 12.44 17.74 5.30
CA ALA A 43 12.77 18.56 4.14
C ALA A 43 13.97 18.01 3.36
N ARG A 44 14.99 17.53 4.06
CA ARG A 44 16.18 16.93 3.44
C ARG A 44 15.88 15.57 2.78
N ALA A 45 14.96 14.79 3.34
CA ALA A 45 14.49 13.55 2.71
C ALA A 45 13.64 13.83 1.46
N GLU A 46 12.77 14.84 1.51
CA GLU A 46 11.97 15.29 0.36
C GLU A 46 12.86 15.82 -0.77
N GLU A 47 13.92 16.58 -0.47
CA GLU A 47 14.88 17.05 -1.46
C GLU A 47 15.65 15.90 -2.11
N ALA A 48 16.08 14.91 -1.31
CA ALA A 48 16.72 13.71 -1.84
C ALA A 48 15.77 12.92 -2.76
N LEU A 49 14.49 12.80 -2.38
CA LEU A 49 13.46 12.15 -3.20
C LEU A 49 13.20 12.91 -4.50
N ALA A 50 13.13 14.25 -4.44
CA ALA A 50 12.99 15.11 -5.61
C ALA A 50 14.17 14.93 -6.59
N GLY A 51 15.39 14.75 -6.08
CA GLY A 51 16.57 14.43 -6.87
C GLY A 51 16.50 13.10 -7.64
N LEU A 52 15.68 12.15 -7.16
CA LEU A 52 15.46 10.85 -7.82
C LEU A 52 14.27 10.85 -8.78
N SER A 53 13.47 11.92 -8.83
CA SER A 53 12.22 11.96 -9.61
C SER A 53 12.40 11.69 -11.10
N GLY A 54 13.58 11.98 -11.67
CA GLY A 54 13.91 11.66 -13.06
C GLY A 54 13.91 10.16 -13.38
N GLU A 55 14.13 9.32 -12.37
CA GLU A 55 14.18 7.86 -12.50
C GLU A 55 12.81 7.19 -12.30
N PHE A 56 11.84 7.87 -11.66
CA PHE A 56 10.57 7.27 -11.27
C PHE A 56 9.82 6.63 -12.44
N LYS A 57 9.85 7.26 -13.62
CA LYS A 57 9.24 6.71 -14.82
C LYS A 57 9.92 5.40 -15.27
N SER A 58 11.24 5.33 -15.22
CA SER A 58 11.98 4.14 -15.65
C SER A 58 11.75 2.97 -14.68
N TRP A 59 11.76 3.25 -13.38
CA TRP A 59 11.45 2.27 -12.34
C TRP A 59 10.01 1.76 -12.43
N MET A 60 9.04 2.65 -12.64
CA MET A 60 7.64 2.26 -12.81
C MET A 60 7.44 1.34 -14.04
N LEU A 61 8.18 1.58 -15.14
CA LEU A 61 8.16 0.71 -16.31
C LEU A 61 8.74 -0.67 -16.01
N ILE A 62 9.85 -0.74 -15.26
CA ILE A 62 10.46 -2.00 -14.83
C ILE A 62 9.48 -2.82 -13.98
N GLU A 63 8.81 -2.19 -13.02
CA GLU A 63 7.83 -2.88 -12.18
C GLU A 63 6.62 -3.37 -12.99
N ALA A 64 6.12 -2.54 -13.91
CA ALA A 64 5.05 -2.96 -14.82
C ALA A 64 5.47 -4.17 -15.67
N ASP A 65 6.66 -4.15 -16.25
CA ASP A 65 7.19 -5.24 -17.08
C ASP A 65 7.38 -6.53 -16.26
N ARG A 66 7.86 -6.40 -15.02
CA ARG A 66 7.96 -7.53 -14.08
C ARG A 66 6.60 -8.15 -13.81
N LEU A 67 5.56 -7.35 -13.57
CA LEU A 67 4.19 -7.85 -13.38
C LEU A 67 3.69 -8.63 -14.60
N SER A 68 3.92 -8.10 -15.81
CA SER A 68 3.54 -8.77 -17.07
C SER A 68 4.30 -10.09 -17.27
N ALA A 69 5.59 -10.12 -16.92
CA ALA A 69 6.43 -11.31 -16.99
C ALA A 69 6.00 -12.39 -15.96
N ALA A 70 5.63 -11.98 -14.74
CA ALA A 70 5.10 -12.88 -13.72
C ALA A 70 3.82 -13.56 -14.19
N HIS A 71 2.88 -12.79 -14.74
CA HIS A 71 1.64 -13.34 -15.32
C HIS A 71 1.90 -14.27 -16.50
N THR A 72 2.81 -13.90 -17.41
CA THR A 72 3.21 -14.78 -18.53
C THR A 72 3.80 -16.09 -18.02
N THR A 73 4.58 -16.05 -16.94
CA THR A 73 5.15 -17.24 -16.31
C THR A 73 4.08 -18.12 -15.69
N MET A 74 3.11 -17.51 -15.00
CA MET A 74 1.96 -18.21 -14.44
C MET A 74 1.13 -18.92 -15.52
N ILE A 75 0.87 -18.27 -16.65
CA ILE A 75 0.17 -18.91 -17.78
C ILE A 75 0.98 -20.09 -18.34
N LYS A 76 2.31 -19.92 -18.51
CA LYS A 76 3.17 -20.96 -19.10
C LYS A 76 3.40 -22.16 -18.20
N LYS A 77 3.58 -21.93 -16.90
CA LYS A 77 3.92 -22.98 -15.92
C LYS A 77 2.69 -23.55 -15.20
N GLY A 78 1.55 -22.87 -15.31
CA GLY A 78 0.36 -23.16 -14.54
C GLY A 78 0.31 -22.37 -13.22
N LEU A 79 -0.86 -22.39 -12.61
CA LEU A 79 -1.03 -21.83 -11.27
C LEU A 79 -0.37 -22.73 -10.23
N SER A 80 0.51 -22.16 -9.43
CA SER A 80 1.10 -22.77 -8.25
C SER A 80 1.28 -21.68 -7.18
N ASN A 81 1.60 -22.07 -5.95
CA ASN A 81 1.89 -21.09 -4.89
C ASN A 81 3.02 -20.15 -5.31
N GLU A 82 4.07 -20.67 -5.95
CA GLU A 82 5.21 -19.87 -6.39
C GLU A 82 4.83 -18.86 -7.48
N THR A 83 4.00 -19.26 -8.45
CA THR A 83 3.60 -18.34 -9.54
C THR A 83 2.58 -17.31 -9.08
N ALA A 84 1.68 -17.69 -8.15
CA ALA A 84 0.75 -16.77 -7.50
C ALA A 84 1.49 -15.76 -6.61
N ASP A 85 2.45 -16.21 -5.80
CA ASP A 85 3.25 -15.36 -4.90
C ASP A 85 4.11 -14.36 -5.68
N GLU A 86 4.68 -14.74 -6.83
CA GLU A 86 5.43 -13.79 -7.66
C GLU A 86 4.49 -12.75 -8.30
N LEU A 87 3.32 -13.18 -8.79
CA LEU A 87 2.33 -12.25 -9.34
C LEU A 87 1.85 -11.26 -8.27
N PHE A 88 1.57 -11.74 -7.05
CA PHE A 88 1.17 -10.92 -5.93
C PHE A 88 2.27 -9.92 -5.54
N ARG A 89 3.53 -10.37 -5.40
CA ARG A 89 4.65 -9.51 -5.05
C ARG A 89 4.85 -8.39 -6.07
N ALA A 90 4.85 -8.72 -7.37
CA ALA A 90 4.98 -7.70 -8.42
C ALA A 90 3.84 -6.67 -8.37
N ALA A 91 2.60 -7.11 -8.13
CA ALA A 91 1.47 -6.18 -7.97
C ALA A 91 1.56 -5.34 -6.69
N HIS A 92 2.04 -5.94 -5.59
CA HIS A 92 2.20 -5.25 -4.31
C HIS A 92 3.30 -4.18 -4.35
N ASP A 93 4.41 -4.47 -5.02
CA ASP A 93 5.50 -3.50 -5.22
C ASP A 93 4.99 -2.29 -6.02
N ILE A 94 4.27 -2.53 -7.13
CA ILE A 94 3.59 -1.46 -7.88
C ILE A 94 2.65 -0.64 -6.99
N LYS A 95 1.85 -1.28 -6.13
CA LYS A 95 0.94 -0.57 -5.23
C LYS A 95 1.70 0.40 -4.32
N GLY A 96 2.85 0.00 -3.77
CA GLY A 96 3.69 0.85 -2.91
C GLY A 96 4.43 1.94 -3.68
N ASP A 97 5.06 1.55 -4.78
CA ASP A 97 5.91 2.41 -5.61
C ASP A 97 5.09 3.48 -6.32
N ALA A 98 3.95 3.13 -6.89
CA ALA A 98 3.12 4.04 -7.66
C ALA A 98 2.60 5.22 -6.81
N ALA A 99 2.40 5.05 -5.50
CA ALA A 99 2.04 6.14 -4.61
C ALA A 99 3.19 7.17 -4.49
N THR A 100 4.43 6.71 -4.42
CA THR A 100 5.63 7.55 -4.34
C THR A 100 5.97 8.19 -5.69
N PHE A 101 5.79 7.45 -6.78
CA PHE A 101 6.19 7.86 -8.12
C PHE A 101 5.15 8.73 -8.85
N GLY A 102 3.98 8.96 -8.25
CA GLY A 102 2.92 9.81 -8.81
C GLY A 102 1.96 9.09 -9.76
N TYR A 103 1.78 7.77 -9.64
CA TYR A 103 0.90 6.94 -10.47
C TYR A 103 -0.33 6.42 -9.71
N PRO A 104 -1.19 7.27 -9.12
CA PRO A 104 -2.25 6.84 -8.20
C PRO A 104 -3.27 5.86 -8.84
N SER A 105 -3.55 6.02 -10.13
CA SER A 105 -4.45 5.10 -10.84
C SER A 105 -3.83 3.70 -11.04
N ALA A 106 -2.51 3.61 -11.21
CA ALA A 106 -1.82 2.32 -11.27
C ALA A 106 -1.79 1.65 -9.89
N ALA A 107 -1.56 2.43 -8.82
CA ALA A 107 -1.66 1.95 -7.44
C ALA A 107 -3.04 1.35 -7.16
N ALA A 108 -4.11 2.04 -7.52
CA ALA A 108 -5.48 1.57 -7.33
C ALA A 108 -5.77 0.27 -8.10
N ALA A 109 -5.31 0.17 -9.35
CA ALA A 109 -5.49 -1.05 -10.15
C ALA A 109 -4.67 -2.23 -9.58
N ALA A 110 -3.45 -1.98 -9.13
CA ALA A 110 -2.59 -2.99 -8.53
C ALA A 110 -3.11 -3.47 -7.17
N GLU A 111 -3.65 -2.57 -6.35
CA GLU A 111 -4.35 -2.93 -5.10
C GLU A 111 -5.57 -3.81 -5.38
N SER A 112 -6.37 -3.48 -6.40
CA SER A 112 -7.50 -4.31 -6.83
C SER A 112 -7.06 -5.72 -7.23
N LEU A 113 -5.95 -5.83 -7.98
CA LEU A 113 -5.37 -7.12 -8.34
C LEU A 113 -4.89 -7.90 -7.11
N CYS A 114 -4.20 -7.25 -6.16
CA CYS A 114 -3.77 -7.88 -4.91
C CYS A 114 -4.97 -8.47 -4.15
N ARG A 115 -6.06 -7.72 -4.04
CA ARG A 115 -7.30 -8.19 -3.38
C ARG A 115 -7.90 -9.40 -4.06
N ILE A 116 -7.90 -9.48 -5.39
CA ILE A 116 -8.37 -10.66 -6.11
C ILE A 116 -7.52 -11.88 -5.73
N ILE A 117 -6.19 -11.74 -5.74
CA ILE A 117 -5.26 -12.83 -5.45
C ILE A 117 -5.38 -13.28 -3.98
N GLU A 118 -5.54 -12.35 -3.05
CA GLU A 118 -5.57 -12.62 -1.61
C GLU A 118 -6.93 -13.12 -1.11
N HIS A 119 -8.04 -12.61 -1.67
CA HIS A 119 -9.38 -12.86 -1.15
C HIS A 119 -10.24 -13.78 -2.00
N ALA A 120 -9.77 -14.25 -3.16
CA ALA A 120 -10.45 -15.31 -3.88
C ALA A 120 -10.30 -16.64 -3.10
N PRO A 121 -11.40 -17.34 -2.76
CA PRO A 121 -11.36 -18.65 -2.12
C PRO A 121 -10.53 -19.71 -2.83
N ASP A 122 -10.49 -19.60 -4.15
CA ASP A 122 -9.88 -20.54 -5.08
C ASP A 122 -9.45 -19.74 -6.30
N LEU A 123 -8.15 -19.47 -6.38
CA LEU A 123 -7.58 -18.63 -7.43
C LEU A 123 -7.67 -19.29 -8.82
N GLU A 124 -7.77 -20.62 -8.91
CA GLU A 124 -7.96 -21.33 -10.19
C GLU A 124 -9.33 -21.04 -10.81
N LYS A 125 -10.32 -20.70 -9.99
CA LYS A 125 -11.68 -20.37 -10.44
C LYS A 125 -11.86 -18.90 -10.79
N VAL A 126 -10.86 -18.06 -10.50
CA VAL A 126 -10.89 -16.65 -10.89
C VAL A 126 -10.88 -16.56 -12.42
N PRO A 127 -11.81 -15.80 -13.04
CA PRO A 127 -11.79 -15.60 -14.49
C PRO A 127 -10.44 -15.05 -14.95
N ALA A 128 -9.74 -15.76 -15.84
CA ALA A 128 -8.42 -15.35 -16.32
C ALA A 128 -8.41 -13.94 -16.94
N GLU A 129 -9.52 -13.54 -17.59
CA GLU A 129 -9.67 -12.18 -18.13
C GLU A 129 -9.71 -11.12 -17.04
N LEU A 130 -10.21 -11.41 -15.83
CA LEU A 130 -10.22 -10.45 -14.73
C LEU A 130 -8.78 -10.07 -14.33
N ILE A 131 -7.92 -11.05 -14.12
CA ILE A 131 -6.50 -10.84 -13.79
C ILE A 131 -5.79 -10.11 -14.95
N LYS A 132 -5.97 -10.61 -16.18
CA LYS A 132 -5.36 -10.05 -17.38
C LYS A 132 -5.78 -8.60 -17.64
N HIS A 133 -7.05 -8.25 -17.42
CA HIS A 133 -7.53 -6.87 -17.59
C HIS A 133 -6.90 -5.90 -16.58
N HIS A 134 -6.68 -6.33 -15.33
CA HIS A 134 -5.95 -5.53 -14.35
C HIS A 134 -4.51 -5.27 -14.78
N ILE A 135 -3.80 -6.31 -15.22
CA ILE A 135 -2.41 -6.19 -15.68
C ILE A 135 -2.30 -5.29 -16.91
N ASN A 136 -3.19 -5.47 -17.89
CA ASN A 136 -3.24 -4.64 -19.09
C ASN A 136 -3.54 -3.17 -18.76
N ALA A 137 -4.43 -2.92 -17.80
CA ALA A 137 -4.71 -1.57 -17.34
C ALA A 137 -3.50 -0.93 -16.67
N ILE A 138 -2.82 -1.63 -15.76
CA ILE A 138 -1.59 -1.14 -15.12
C ILE A 138 -0.55 -0.77 -16.18
N GLN A 139 -0.29 -1.67 -17.12
CA GLN A 139 0.60 -1.45 -18.26
C GLN A 139 0.22 -0.18 -19.05
N ALA A 140 -1.05 -0.06 -19.43
CA ALA A 140 -1.53 1.10 -20.20
C ALA A 140 -1.43 2.42 -19.41
N ILE A 141 -1.71 2.40 -18.11
CA ILE A 141 -1.63 3.58 -17.24
C ILE A 141 -0.19 4.05 -17.12
N VAL A 142 0.74 3.13 -16.85
CA VAL A 142 2.17 3.46 -16.70
C VAL A 142 2.74 4.02 -18.01
N HIS A 143 2.43 3.41 -19.16
CA HIS A 143 2.91 3.87 -20.45
C HIS A 143 2.34 5.23 -20.88
N ASN A 144 1.08 5.53 -20.54
CA ASN A 144 0.40 6.74 -21.00
C ASN A 144 0.33 7.87 -19.96
N HIS A 145 0.95 7.72 -18.80
CA HIS A 145 0.77 8.59 -17.63
C HIS A 145 0.96 10.09 -17.88
N THR A 146 1.79 10.49 -18.84
CA THR A 146 2.13 11.91 -19.08
C THR A 146 1.08 12.70 -19.89
N ARG A 147 -0.07 12.11 -20.22
CA ARG A 147 -1.13 12.78 -21.00
C ARG A 147 -2.26 13.21 -20.06
N LEU A 148 -2.66 14.48 -20.08
CA LEU A 148 -3.75 14.96 -19.20
C LEU A 148 -5.05 14.16 -19.37
N ASP A 149 -5.42 13.84 -20.61
CA ASP A 149 -6.61 13.04 -20.90
C ASP A 149 -6.49 11.59 -20.43
N SER A 150 -5.28 11.03 -20.36
CA SER A 150 -5.06 9.66 -19.90
C SER A 150 -5.23 9.53 -18.39
N THR A 151 -5.03 10.60 -17.62
CA THR A 151 -5.16 10.55 -16.14
C THR A 151 -6.62 10.35 -15.71
N LYS A 152 -7.56 11.09 -16.32
CA LYS A 152 -8.99 10.89 -16.07
C LYS A 152 -9.44 9.51 -16.51
N LEU A 153 -9.06 9.11 -17.73
CA LEU A 153 -9.39 7.80 -18.26
C LEU A 153 -8.83 6.66 -17.39
N ALA A 154 -7.60 6.79 -16.91
CA ALA A 154 -6.94 5.85 -16.01
C ALA A 154 -7.71 5.70 -14.70
N SER A 155 -8.11 6.82 -14.08
CA SER A 155 -8.89 6.81 -12.84
C SER A 155 -10.23 6.10 -13.03
N GLU A 156 -10.94 6.40 -14.13
CA GLU A 156 -12.22 5.73 -14.42
C GLU A 156 -12.06 4.23 -14.71
N LEU A 157 -11.00 3.86 -15.43
CA LEU A 157 -10.68 2.46 -15.73
C LEU A 157 -10.38 1.68 -14.44
N SER A 158 -9.51 2.20 -13.58
CA SER A 158 -9.18 1.57 -12.30
C SER A 158 -10.41 1.44 -11.39
N ARG A 159 -11.28 2.47 -11.36
CA ARG A 159 -12.54 2.42 -10.61
C ARG A 159 -13.48 1.33 -11.11
N LYS A 160 -13.65 1.21 -12.43
CA LYS A 160 -14.52 0.17 -13.03
C LYS A 160 -13.96 -1.24 -12.79
N LEU A 161 -12.66 -1.44 -12.95
CA LEU A 161 -12.01 -2.72 -12.67
C LEU A 161 -12.18 -3.13 -11.21
N ARG A 162 -12.03 -2.19 -10.29
CA ARG A 162 -12.27 -2.43 -8.86
C ARG A 162 -13.72 -2.82 -8.59
N GLY A 163 -14.70 -2.16 -9.21
CA GLY A 163 -16.11 -2.54 -9.09
C GLY A 163 -16.38 -3.99 -9.53
N VAL A 164 -15.85 -4.39 -10.69
CA VAL A 164 -15.98 -5.78 -11.17
C VAL A 164 -15.28 -6.78 -10.25
N ALA A 165 -14.10 -6.42 -9.73
CA ALA A 165 -13.37 -7.25 -8.78
C ALA A 165 -14.15 -7.43 -7.47
N ASP A 166 -14.71 -6.35 -6.93
CA ASP A 166 -15.49 -6.38 -5.69
C ASP A 166 -16.79 -7.18 -5.87
N GLU A 167 -17.51 -7.01 -6.99
CA GLU A 167 -18.69 -7.82 -7.33
C GLU A 167 -18.35 -9.32 -7.39
N TYR A 168 -17.24 -9.67 -8.05
CA TYR A 168 -16.76 -11.05 -8.11
C TYR A 168 -16.43 -11.58 -6.71
N LEU A 169 -15.66 -10.83 -5.92
CA LEU A 169 -15.22 -11.23 -4.57
C LEU A 169 -16.41 -11.40 -3.62
N MET A 170 -17.42 -10.54 -3.69
CA MET A 170 -18.67 -10.69 -2.93
C MET A 170 -19.40 -11.98 -3.32
N HIS A 171 -19.49 -12.27 -4.61
CA HIS A 171 -20.18 -13.47 -5.09
C HIS A 171 -19.51 -14.75 -4.60
N VAL A 172 -18.19 -14.86 -4.73
CA VAL A 172 -17.45 -16.09 -4.37
C VAL A 172 -17.25 -16.26 -2.86
N ASN A 173 -17.31 -15.18 -2.07
CA ASN A 173 -17.21 -15.21 -0.61
C ASN A 173 -18.57 -15.17 0.11
N ARG A 174 -19.70 -15.30 -0.59
CA ARG A 174 -21.05 -15.23 -0.01
C ARG A 174 -21.27 -16.17 1.19
N ASP A 175 -20.56 -17.30 1.21
CA ASP A 175 -20.65 -18.34 2.23
C ASP A 175 -19.57 -18.20 3.33
N ARG A 176 -18.80 -17.09 3.34
CA ARG A 176 -17.69 -16.78 4.27
C ARG A 176 -17.85 -15.36 4.87
N PRO A 177 -18.78 -15.16 5.82
CA PRO A 177 -19.16 -13.83 6.30
C PRO A 177 -18.01 -13.04 6.94
N GLU A 178 -17.09 -13.70 7.64
CA GLU A 178 -15.92 -13.07 8.24
C GLU A 178 -14.92 -12.51 7.20
N HIS A 179 -14.87 -13.12 6.01
CA HIS A 179 -14.05 -12.61 4.90
C HIS A 179 -14.73 -11.45 4.17
N LEU A 180 -16.07 -11.43 4.10
CA LEU A 180 -16.82 -10.31 3.52
C LEU A 180 -16.61 -9.02 4.32
N GLU A 181 -16.55 -9.08 5.66
CA GLU A 181 -16.25 -7.90 6.48
C GLU A 181 -14.88 -7.29 6.15
N ALA A 182 -13.86 -8.13 5.91
CA ALA A 182 -12.52 -7.67 5.51
C ALA A 182 -12.49 -7.09 4.08
N ILE A 183 -13.20 -7.72 3.14
CA ILE A 183 -13.29 -7.25 1.74
C ILE A 183 -14.08 -5.93 1.67
N MET A 184 -15.17 -5.81 2.43
CA MET A 184 -16.06 -4.66 2.44
C MET A 184 -15.59 -3.52 3.35
N ALA A 185 -14.55 -3.74 4.17
CA ALA A 185 -13.98 -2.69 4.98
C ALA A 185 -13.55 -1.51 4.09
N PRO A 186 -13.99 -0.28 4.40
CA PRO A 186 -13.54 0.89 3.66
C PRO A 186 -12.02 1.02 3.78
N SER A 187 -11.38 1.58 2.75
CA SER A 187 -9.96 1.88 2.83
C SER A 187 -9.69 2.74 4.06
N ILE A 188 -8.77 2.29 4.91
CA ILE A 188 -8.26 3.06 6.06
C ILE A 188 -7.33 4.19 5.61
N VAL A 189 -6.95 4.21 4.33
CA VAL A 189 -6.25 5.34 3.71
C VAL A 189 -7.26 6.46 3.53
N PRO A 190 -7.03 7.67 4.10
CA PRO A 190 -7.91 8.80 3.91
C PRO A 190 -8.13 9.05 2.41
N GLY A 191 -9.39 9.15 1.99
CA GLY A 191 -9.70 9.65 0.65
C GLY A 191 -9.31 11.13 0.57
N GLU A 192 -8.79 11.55 -0.59
CA GLU A 192 -8.61 12.96 -0.93
C GLU A 192 -9.95 13.73 -0.96
#